data_AF-A0A3N7J7X0-F1
#
_entry.id   AF-A0A3N7J7X0-F1
#
_cell.length_a   1.000
_cell.length_b   1.000
_cell.length_c   1.000
_cell.angle_alpha   90.00
_cell.angle_beta   90.00
_cell.angle_gamma   90.00
#
_symmetry.space_group_name_H-M   'P 1'
#
loop_
_entity.id
_entity.type
_entity.pdbx_description
1 polymer ?
#
loop_
_entity_poly.entity_id
_entity_poly.type
_entity_poly.pdbx_seq_one_letter_code
_entity_poly.pdbx_strand_id
1 'polypeptide(L)'
;MSQIPGLVAHNLFEADSAAGTVRYFIAHKQLLELYAMAIDTLDINFDRFPNRRILQYGIYDRLIPPLMRYEVKGIDRLKWEQQYLFNYEYIGPLGRSRDELNLALRHDLNRFFGLEARVEKRTVPCLVLQKISKAVYQSKDDSKDNRSIRSLIYVLNDKRFKLPPVLDGTDEAEWPRIDLPTGTVGPKAVNVILEVHGLTLVPDTREMDMLILGRPGFNPPESLTYTLSEYGYISHH
;
A
#
# COMPACT_ATOMS: atom_id res chain seq x y z
N MET A 1 -9.40 22.05 -1.71
CA MET A 1 -9.52 21.11 -2.85
C MET A 1 -10.99 20.75 -3.01
N SER A 2 -11.58 21.00 -4.18
CA SER A 2 -12.97 20.64 -4.53
C SER A 2 -12.95 19.80 -5.81
N GLN A 3 -13.81 18.78 -5.92
CA GLN A 3 -13.92 17.94 -7.12
C GLN A 3 -14.56 18.70 -8.31
N ILE A 4 -14.13 18.38 -9.53
CA ILE A 4 -14.82 18.76 -10.79
C ILE A 4 -15.52 17.50 -11.33
N PRO A 5 -16.86 17.46 -11.39
CA PRO A 5 -17.59 16.31 -11.93
C PRO A 5 -17.30 16.09 -13.42
N GLY A 6 -17.09 14.84 -13.83
CA GLY A 6 -17.06 14.44 -15.26
C GLY A 6 -15.69 14.36 -15.94
N LEU A 7 -14.59 14.73 -15.27
CA LEU A 7 -13.24 14.51 -15.79
C LEU A 7 -12.82 13.05 -15.56
N VAL A 8 -12.39 12.35 -16.61
CA VAL A 8 -11.79 11.02 -16.48
C VAL A 8 -10.47 11.18 -15.71
N ALA A 9 -10.42 10.58 -14.53
CA ALA A 9 -9.36 10.76 -13.54
C ALA A 9 -8.07 10.07 -13.98
N HIS A 10 -7.19 10.82 -14.64
CA HIS A 10 -5.83 10.39 -14.89
C HIS A 10 -4.86 11.25 -14.08
N ASN A 11 -3.88 10.59 -13.48
CA ASN A 11 -2.69 11.27 -13.01
C ASN A 11 -1.98 11.82 -14.25
N LEU A 12 -1.65 13.11 -14.23
CA LEU A 12 -1.16 13.82 -15.37
C LEU A 12 0.18 14.49 -15.02
N PHE A 13 1.13 14.37 -15.92
CA PHE A 13 2.38 15.10 -15.89
C PHE A 13 2.56 15.76 -17.25
N GLU A 14 2.45 17.08 -17.29
CA GLU A 14 2.56 17.89 -18.50
C GLU A 14 3.75 18.84 -18.35
N ALA A 15 4.58 18.91 -19.38
CA ALA A 15 5.65 19.90 -19.47
C ALA A 15 5.28 20.90 -20.57
N ASP A 16 5.22 22.18 -20.21
CA ASP A 16 5.06 23.28 -21.17
C ASP A 16 6.42 23.95 -21.35
N SER A 17 7.12 23.57 -22.42
CA SER A 17 8.43 24.13 -22.76
C SER A 17 8.37 25.60 -23.17
N ALA A 18 7.23 26.08 -23.68
CA ALA A 18 7.07 27.47 -24.09
C ALA A 18 6.91 28.38 -22.86
N ALA A 19 6.13 27.93 -21.88
CA ALA A 19 5.97 28.63 -20.60
C ALA A 19 7.12 28.36 -19.61
N GLY A 20 7.96 27.35 -19.86
CA GLY A 20 9.00 26.92 -18.94
C GLY A 20 8.44 26.34 -17.65
N THR A 21 7.29 25.66 -17.70
CA THR A 21 6.61 25.10 -16.53
C THR A 21 6.35 23.59 -16.65
N VAL A 22 6.17 22.95 -15.50
CA VAL A 22 5.64 21.60 -15.37
C VAL A 22 4.36 21.64 -14.54
N ARG A 23 3.37 20.85 -14.96
CA ARG A 23 2.13 20.61 -14.26
C ARG A 23 2.06 19.15 -13.84
N TYR A 24 1.91 18.92 -12.54
CA TYR A 24 1.71 17.60 -11.97
C TYR A 24 0.36 17.53 -11.26
N PHE A 25 -0.53 16.68 -11.75
CA PHE A 25 -1.90 16.57 -11.28
C PHE A 25 -2.23 15.13 -10.88
N ILE A 26 -2.86 14.97 -9.72
CA ILE A 26 -3.33 13.69 -9.19
C ILE A 26 -4.82 13.84 -8.92
N ALA A 27 -5.63 12.96 -9.51
CA ALA A 27 -7.08 13.01 -9.37
C ALA A 27 -7.62 11.86 -8.52
N HIS A 28 -8.60 12.19 -7.68
CA HIS A 28 -9.49 11.24 -7.02
C HIS A 28 -8.77 10.16 -6.21
N LYS A 29 -7.77 10.56 -5.42
CA LYS A 29 -7.01 9.66 -4.55
C LYS A 29 -7.39 9.81 -3.10
N GLN A 30 -7.37 8.69 -2.37
CA GLN A 30 -7.50 8.73 -0.92
C GLN A 30 -6.24 9.36 -0.32
N LEU A 31 -6.37 9.97 0.86
CA LEU A 31 -5.25 10.66 1.49
C LEU A 31 -4.06 9.72 1.77
N LEU A 32 -4.31 8.48 2.15
CA LEU A 32 -3.24 7.48 2.32
C LEU A 32 -2.51 7.14 1.02
N GLU A 33 -3.23 7.11 -0.11
CA GLU A 33 -2.62 6.90 -1.43
C GLU A 33 -1.76 8.11 -1.82
N LEU A 34 -2.22 9.33 -1.53
CA LEU A 34 -1.45 10.55 -1.77
C LEU A 34 -0.15 10.56 -0.96
N TYR A 35 -0.19 10.19 0.32
CA TYR A 35 1.01 10.08 1.13
C TYR A 35 1.95 8.97 0.65
N ALA A 36 1.41 7.83 0.24
CA ALA A 36 2.22 6.77 -0.34
C ALA A 36 2.91 7.26 -1.62
N MET A 37 2.19 7.89 -2.56
CA MET A 37 2.77 8.47 -3.78
C MET A 37 3.83 9.53 -3.50
N ALA A 38 3.66 10.32 -2.43
CA ALA A 38 4.62 11.34 -2.03
C ALA A 38 5.92 10.78 -1.44
N ILE A 39 5.91 9.49 -1.05
CA ILE A 39 7.01 8.81 -0.37
C ILE A 39 7.64 7.70 -1.23
N ASP A 40 6.97 7.28 -2.30
CA ASP A 40 7.32 6.11 -3.13
C ASP A 40 8.57 6.32 -4.02
N THR A 41 9.66 6.79 -3.42
CA THR A 41 11.00 6.77 -4.03
C THR A 41 11.70 5.42 -3.83
N LEU A 42 11.12 4.51 -3.03
CA LEU A 42 11.77 3.28 -2.60
C LEU A 42 11.31 1.99 -3.34
N ASP A 43 10.38 2.06 -4.30
CA ASP A 43 9.75 0.90 -4.97
C ASP A 43 9.13 -0.12 -3.96
N ILE A 44 8.73 0.37 -2.78
CA ILE A 44 8.15 -0.48 -1.72
C ILE A 44 6.64 -0.67 -1.95
N ASN A 45 6.04 0.08 -2.88
CA ASN A 45 4.61 0.00 -3.22
C ASN A 45 3.74 0.23 -1.98
N PHE A 46 4.08 1.25 -1.19
CA PHE A 46 3.32 1.58 0.01
C PHE A 46 1.85 1.80 -0.29
N ASP A 47 1.47 2.29 -1.49
CA ASP A 47 0.09 2.50 -1.94
C ASP A 47 -0.71 1.19 -2.10
N ARG A 48 -0.02 0.06 -2.29
CA ARG A 48 -0.64 -1.25 -2.53
C ARG A 48 -0.62 -2.19 -1.34
N PHE A 49 0.34 -2.00 -0.43
CA PHE A 49 0.57 -2.90 0.70
C PHE A 49 0.24 -2.21 2.03
N PRO A 50 -1.01 -2.31 2.53
CA PRO A 50 -1.38 -1.73 3.82
C PRO A 50 -0.53 -2.26 4.96
N ASN A 51 -0.14 -3.53 4.90
CA ASN A 51 0.76 -4.15 5.89
C ASN A 51 2.18 -3.54 5.88
N ARG A 52 2.49 -2.57 5.03
CA ARG A 52 3.71 -1.74 5.07
C ARG A 52 3.49 -0.34 5.62
N ARG A 53 2.35 -0.08 6.25
CA ARG A 53 1.97 1.21 6.82
C ARG A 53 1.63 1.09 8.30
N ILE A 54 2.01 2.12 9.06
CA ILE A 54 1.60 2.31 10.45
C ILE A 54 0.89 3.66 10.53
N LEU A 55 -0.35 3.62 11.01
CA LEU A 55 -1.21 4.78 11.27
C LEU A 55 -1.26 5.01 12.78
N GLN A 56 -0.75 6.15 13.21
CA GLN A 56 -0.69 6.48 14.64
C GLN A 56 -2.08 6.77 15.21
N TYR A 57 -2.21 6.65 16.52
CA TYR A 57 -3.45 6.86 17.23
C TYR A 57 -3.95 8.30 17.06
N GLY A 58 -5.26 8.48 16.94
CA GLY A 58 -5.90 9.80 16.88
C GLY A 58 -5.75 10.55 15.54
N ILE A 59 -5.25 9.90 14.48
CA ILE A 59 -5.34 10.41 13.10
C ILE A 59 -6.26 9.57 12.21
N TYR A 60 -6.50 8.31 12.58
CA TYR A 60 -7.20 7.34 11.71
C TYR A 60 -8.66 7.74 11.42
N ASP A 61 -9.38 8.33 12.38
CA ASP A 61 -10.78 8.75 12.19
C ASP A 61 -10.98 9.76 11.05
N ARG A 62 -9.94 10.52 10.70
CA ARG A 62 -9.98 11.52 9.61
C ARG A 62 -9.50 10.96 8.28
N LEU A 63 -8.78 9.84 8.31
CA LEU A 63 -8.06 9.28 7.16
C LEU A 63 -8.75 8.07 6.56
N ILE A 64 -9.47 7.33 7.38
CA ILE A 64 -10.06 6.05 7.04
C ILE A 64 -11.57 6.27 6.82
N PRO A 65 -12.07 6.06 5.60
CA PRO A 65 -13.51 6.06 5.38
C PRO A 65 -14.15 4.87 6.12
N PRO A 66 -15.35 5.04 6.70
CA PRO A 66 -16.04 3.99 7.45
C PRO A 66 -16.54 2.86 6.55
N LEU A 67 -16.70 3.13 5.26
CA LEU A 67 -17.12 2.17 4.24
C LEU A 67 -16.19 2.28 3.03
N MET A 68 -15.97 1.17 2.35
CA MET A 68 -15.18 1.14 1.13
C MET A 68 -15.92 1.78 -0.03
N ARG A 69 -15.16 2.37 -0.97
CA ARG A 69 -15.70 3.09 -2.14
C ARG A 69 -16.79 2.31 -2.90
N TYR A 70 -16.63 1.00 -3.05
CA TYR A 70 -17.55 0.14 -3.81
C TYR A 70 -18.75 -0.36 -3.01
N GLU A 71 -18.73 -0.18 -1.69
CA GLU A 71 -19.85 -0.50 -0.81
C GLU A 71 -20.91 0.60 -0.81
N VAL A 72 -20.48 1.85 -1.06
CA VAL A 72 -21.36 3.01 -1.17
C VAL A 72 -21.88 3.13 -2.61
N LYS A 73 -23.20 3.30 -2.76
CA LYS A 73 -23.88 3.31 -4.07
C LYS A 73 -24.62 4.63 -4.29
N GLY A 74 -24.93 4.92 -5.56
CA GLY A 74 -25.79 6.04 -5.95
C GLY A 74 -25.26 7.40 -5.49
N ILE A 75 -26.17 8.26 -4.99
CA ILE A 75 -25.83 9.62 -4.55
C ILE A 75 -24.91 9.64 -3.32
N ASP A 76 -25.00 8.63 -2.46
CA ASP A 76 -24.13 8.54 -1.28
C ASP A 76 -22.68 8.26 -1.70
N ARG A 77 -22.47 7.59 -2.85
CA ARG A 77 -21.13 7.42 -3.40
C ARG A 77 -20.52 8.76 -3.78
N LEU A 78 -21.29 9.68 -4.37
CA LEU A 78 -20.78 11.02 -4.71
C LEU A 78 -20.41 11.80 -3.44
N LYS A 79 -21.25 11.76 -2.41
CA LYS A 79 -20.94 12.38 -1.11
C LYS A 79 -19.68 11.78 -0.48
N TRP A 80 -19.56 10.46 -0.53
CA TRP A 80 -18.39 9.74 -0.07
C TRP A 80 -17.14 10.16 -0.84
N GLU A 81 -17.22 10.23 -2.17
CA GLU A 81 -16.09 10.62 -3.02
C GLU A 81 -15.67 12.07 -2.76
N GLN A 82 -16.63 12.99 -2.55
CA GLN A 82 -16.35 14.37 -2.16
C GLN A 82 -15.67 14.49 -0.79
N GLN A 83 -15.98 13.57 0.13
CA GLN A 83 -15.44 13.58 1.49
C GLN A 83 -14.04 12.96 1.59
N TYR A 84 -13.78 11.87 0.84
CA TYR A 84 -12.59 11.04 1.05
C TYR A 84 -11.61 11.01 -0.13
N LEU A 85 -11.98 11.57 -1.29
CA LEU A 85 -11.08 11.68 -2.44
C LEU A 85 -10.60 13.10 -2.64
N PHE A 86 -9.30 13.22 -2.88
CA PHE A 86 -8.60 14.48 -3.01
C PHE A 86 -7.97 14.59 -4.39
N ASN A 87 -7.92 15.83 -4.88
CA ASN A 87 -7.21 16.20 -6.10
C ASN A 87 -6.01 17.05 -5.72
N TYR A 88 -4.81 16.69 -6.16
CA TYR A 88 -3.62 17.49 -5.96
C TYR A 88 -3.17 18.08 -7.30
N GLU A 89 -2.74 19.34 -7.28
CA GLU A 89 -2.17 20.02 -8.43
C GLU A 89 -0.93 20.79 -8.00
N TYR A 90 0.15 20.60 -8.74
CA TYR A 90 1.37 21.36 -8.65
C TYR A 90 1.68 21.99 -10.00
N ILE A 91 2.01 23.28 -9.99
CA ILE A 91 2.53 23.99 -11.16
C ILE A 91 3.84 24.66 -10.72
N GLY A 92 4.93 24.38 -11.42
CA GLY A 92 6.24 24.90 -11.06
C GLY A 92 7.21 24.98 -12.24
N PRO A 93 8.47 25.38 -12.01
CA PRO A 93 9.46 25.51 -13.07
C PRO A 93 9.73 24.18 -13.78
N LEU A 94 9.97 24.25 -15.09
CA LEU A 94 10.44 23.12 -15.87
C LEU A 94 11.79 22.61 -15.33
N GLY A 95 12.01 21.30 -15.39
CA GLY A 95 13.26 20.66 -14.94
C GLY A 95 13.21 20.10 -13.52
N ARG A 96 12.10 20.28 -12.80
CA ARG A 96 11.87 19.59 -11.52
C ARG A 96 11.88 18.07 -11.72
N SER A 97 12.65 17.36 -10.90
CA SER A 97 12.66 15.90 -10.90
C SER A 97 11.40 15.33 -10.27
N ARG A 98 11.14 14.04 -10.51
CA ARG A 98 10.03 13.32 -9.86
C ARG A 98 10.12 13.37 -8.34
N ASP A 99 11.33 13.26 -7.80
CA ASP A 99 11.57 13.29 -6.36
C ASP A 99 11.29 14.66 -5.75
N GLU A 100 11.64 15.74 -6.46
CA GLU A 100 11.32 17.11 -6.03
C GLU A 100 9.81 17.37 -6.00
N LEU A 101 9.07 16.79 -6.96
CA LEU A 101 7.61 16.88 -7.00
C LEU A 101 6.96 16.05 -5.89
N ASN A 102 7.46 14.84 -5.65
CA ASN A 102 7.01 14.00 -4.54
C ASN A 102 7.28 14.67 -3.18
N LEU A 103 8.44 15.33 -3.04
CA LEU A 103 8.78 16.11 -1.85
C LEU A 103 7.83 17.31 -1.67
N ALA A 104 7.52 18.04 -2.74
CA ALA A 104 6.56 19.14 -2.71
C ALA A 104 5.16 18.64 -2.30
N LEU A 105 4.68 17.56 -2.91
CA LEU A 105 3.43 16.90 -2.54
C LEU A 105 3.42 16.53 -1.05
N ARG A 106 4.47 15.88 -0.53
CA ARG A 106 4.55 15.50 0.88
C ARG A 106 4.46 16.72 1.80
N HIS A 107 5.18 17.79 1.48
CA HIS A 107 5.17 19.02 2.26
C HIS A 107 3.77 19.65 2.28
N ASP A 108 3.12 19.75 1.12
CA ASP A 108 1.78 20.32 1.00
C ASP A 108 0.74 19.49 1.76
N LEU A 109 0.80 18.16 1.66
CA LEU A 109 -0.06 17.25 2.42
C LEU A 109 0.16 17.43 3.94
N ASN A 110 1.40 17.36 4.40
CA ASN A 110 1.75 17.51 5.82
C ASN A 110 1.21 18.84 6.37
N ARG A 111 1.46 19.95 5.64
CA ARG A 111 1.02 21.29 6.02
C ARG A 111 -0.51 21.41 6.03
N PHE A 112 -1.19 20.92 5.00
CA PHE A 112 -2.63 21.08 4.86
C PHE A 112 -3.41 20.26 5.89
N PHE A 113 -2.98 19.02 6.16
CA PHE A 113 -3.68 18.11 7.07
C PHE A 113 -3.17 18.15 8.51
N GLY A 114 -2.06 18.85 8.78
CA GLY A 114 -1.42 18.87 10.10
C GLY A 114 -0.88 17.49 10.49
N LEU A 115 -0.36 16.75 9.51
CA LEU A 115 0.16 15.41 9.67
C LEU A 115 1.65 15.38 9.31
N GLU A 116 2.29 14.28 9.64
CA GLU A 116 3.67 13.98 9.28
C GLU A 116 3.77 12.57 8.73
N ALA A 117 4.16 12.45 7.47
CA ALA A 117 4.46 11.19 6.82
C ALA A 117 5.97 10.99 6.67
N ARG A 118 6.45 9.81 7.07
CA ARG A 118 7.89 9.46 7.04
C ARG A 118 8.09 7.96 6.85
N VAL A 119 9.27 7.58 6.39
CA VAL A 119 9.70 6.18 6.34
C VAL A 119 10.62 5.93 7.50
N GLU A 120 10.33 4.90 8.29
CA GLU A 120 11.19 4.46 9.38
C GLU A 120 11.43 2.97 9.27
N LYS A 121 12.66 2.56 9.59
CA LYS A 121 12.95 1.15 9.84
C LYS A 121 12.31 0.71 11.14
N ARG A 122 11.49 -0.34 11.08
CA ARG A 122 10.79 -0.91 12.24
C ARG A 122 11.00 -2.41 12.27
N THR A 123 11.22 -2.93 13.48
CA THR A 123 11.17 -4.36 13.74
C THR A 123 9.69 -4.76 13.86
N VAL A 124 9.18 -5.52 12.91
CA VAL A 124 7.77 -5.91 12.86
C VAL A 124 7.59 -7.42 12.68
N PRO A 125 6.52 -8.02 13.25
CA PRO A 125 6.14 -9.38 12.92
C PRO A 125 5.83 -9.51 11.43
N CYS A 126 6.33 -10.57 10.80
CA CYS A 126 6.18 -10.84 9.39
C CYS A 126 6.01 -12.33 9.13
N LEU A 127 5.75 -12.68 7.88
CA LEU A 127 5.70 -14.05 7.40
C LEU A 127 6.77 -14.21 6.32
N VAL A 128 7.62 -15.21 6.48
CA VAL A 128 8.64 -15.55 5.48
C VAL A 128 8.15 -16.75 4.68
N LEU A 129 8.07 -16.60 3.36
CA LEU A 129 7.76 -17.69 2.45
C LEU A 129 8.96 -18.62 2.36
N GLN A 130 8.77 -19.90 2.68
CA GLN A 130 9.82 -20.91 2.66
C GLN A 130 9.39 -22.12 1.84
N LYS A 131 10.38 -22.80 1.25
CA LYS A 131 10.18 -24.09 0.59
C LYS A 131 10.14 -25.22 1.62
N ILE A 132 9.21 -26.14 1.45
CA ILE A 132 9.15 -27.38 2.22
C ILE A 132 9.38 -28.58 1.30
N SER A 133 10.00 -29.63 1.84
CA SER A 133 10.44 -30.81 1.08
C SER A 133 9.29 -31.70 0.56
N LYS A 134 8.05 -31.46 0.98
CA LYS A 134 6.87 -32.28 0.63
C LYS A 134 5.98 -31.59 -0.41
N ALA A 135 6.51 -31.29 -1.59
CA ALA A 135 5.63 -30.91 -2.70
C ALA A 135 4.85 -32.17 -3.15
N VAL A 136 3.54 -32.19 -2.90
CA VAL A 136 2.65 -33.29 -3.35
C VAL A 136 2.18 -33.04 -4.78
N TYR A 137 2.12 -31.77 -5.20
CA TYR A 137 1.60 -31.38 -6.51
C TYR A 137 2.70 -31.31 -7.57
N GLN A 138 2.71 -32.27 -8.48
CA GLN A 138 3.32 -32.12 -9.80
C GLN A 138 2.24 -31.58 -10.74
N SER A 139 2.46 -30.41 -11.34
CA SER A 139 1.55 -29.91 -12.39
C SER A 139 1.43 -30.98 -13.47
N LYS A 140 0.22 -31.45 -13.75
CA LYS A 140 -0.04 -32.35 -14.89
C LYS A 140 -0.08 -31.61 -16.22
N ASP A 141 0.07 -30.29 -16.18
CA ASP A 141 -0.14 -29.40 -17.30
C ASP A 141 1.12 -28.52 -17.44
N ASP A 142 2.08 -29.01 -18.23
CA ASP A 142 3.32 -28.29 -18.59
C ASP A 142 3.04 -27.01 -19.39
N SER A 143 1.76 -26.72 -19.72
CA SER A 143 1.35 -25.55 -20.50
C SER A 143 1.10 -24.28 -19.67
N LYS A 144 1.08 -24.36 -18.32
CA LYS A 144 0.90 -23.16 -17.48
C LYS A 144 2.26 -22.55 -17.15
N ASP A 145 2.54 -21.39 -17.76
CA ASP A 145 3.75 -20.60 -17.51
C ASP A 145 4.01 -20.40 -16.01
N ASN A 146 5.26 -20.67 -15.61
CA ASN A 146 5.77 -20.29 -14.29
C ASN A 146 5.63 -18.78 -14.07
N ARG A 147 5.46 -18.40 -12.81
CA ARG A 147 5.45 -16.99 -12.40
C ARG A 147 6.63 -16.71 -11.50
N SER A 148 7.12 -15.47 -11.51
CA SER A 148 8.19 -15.09 -10.59
C SER A 148 7.72 -15.17 -9.14
N ILE A 149 8.62 -15.56 -8.23
CA ILE A 149 8.34 -15.55 -6.79
C ILE A 149 7.94 -14.15 -6.30
N ARG A 150 8.57 -13.10 -6.88
CA ARG A 150 8.23 -11.70 -6.63
C ARG A 150 6.75 -11.42 -6.89
N SER A 151 6.17 -12.01 -7.94
CA SER A 151 4.75 -11.83 -8.24
C SER A 151 3.85 -12.51 -7.20
N LEU A 152 4.26 -13.67 -6.66
CA LEU A 152 3.54 -14.34 -5.59
C LEU A 152 3.59 -13.53 -4.29
N ILE A 153 4.77 -13.07 -3.89
CA ILE A 153 4.96 -12.20 -2.71
C ILE A 153 4.14 -10.92 -2.86
N TYR A 154 4.15 -10.33 -4.04
CA TYR A 154 3.34 -9.16 -4.36
C TYR A 154 1.85 -9.44 -4.14
N VAL A 155 1.33 -10.59 -4.61
CA VAL A 155 -0.07 -10.98 -4.40
C VAL A 155 -0.36 -11.26 -2.93
N LEU A 156 0.53 -11.94 -2.21
CA LEU A 156 0.34 -12.29 -0.79
C LEU A 156 0.30 -11.06 0.14
N ASN A 157 0.97 -9.97 -0.24
CA ASN A 157 0.90 -8.70 0.48
C ASN A 157 -0.35 -7.86 0.15
N ASP A 158 -1.22 -8.33 -0.74
CA ASP A 158 -2.49 -7.69 -1.05
C ASP A 158 -3.41 -7.67 0.18
N LYS A 159 -4.11 -6.55 0.37
CA LYS A 159 -5.04 -6.31 1.49
C LYS A 159 -6.10 -7.40 1.68
N ARG A 160 -6.46 -8.14 0.62
CA ARG A 160 -7.43 -9.24 0.68
C ARG A 160 -6.99 -10.36 1.60
N PHE A 161 -5.70 -10.63 1.73
CA PHE A 161 -5.22 -11.73 2.59
C PHE A 161 -5.08 -11.34 4.06
N LYS A 162 -5.14 -10.05 4.40
CA LYS A 162 -4.96 -9.53 5.77
C LYS A 162 -3.74 -10.14 6.48
N LEU A 163 -2.67 -10.39 5.73
CA LEU A 163 -1.43 -10.95 6.25
C LEU A 163 -0.50 -9.83 6.74
N PRO A 164 0.30 -10.09 7.79
CA PRO A 164 1.51 -9.31 8.03
C PRO A 164 2.39 -9.26 6.78
N PRO A 165 3.42 -8.38 6.73
CA PRO A 165 4.38 -8.36 5.64
C PRO A 165 4.83 -9.76 5.27
N VAL A 166 4.65 -10.14 4.01
CA VAL A 166 5.16 -11.39 3.46
C VAL A 166 6.47 -11.10 2.76
N LEU A 167 7.51 -11.83 3.13
CA LEU A 167 8.86 -11.72 2.57
C LEU A 167 9.21 -12.99 1.83
N ASP A 168 10.02 -12.83 0.80
CA ASP A 168 10.66 -13.97 0.15
C ASP A 168 11.77 -14.51 1.04
N GLY A 169 11.69 -15.77 1.42
CA GLY A 169 12.78 -16.53 2.04
C GLY A 169 13.09 -17.80 1.26
N THR A 170 12.69 -17.83 -0.01
CA THR A 170 13.04 -18.90 -0.95
C THR A 170 14.27 -18.48 -1.74
N ASP A 171 15.08 -19.45 -2.16
CA ASP A 171 16.19 -19.22 -3.11
C ASP A 171 15.73 -19.45 -4.57
N GLU A 172 14.41 -19.40 -4.83
CA GLU A 172 13.81 -19.77 -6.11
C GLU A 172 13.37 -18.52 -6.87
N ALA A 173 13.75 -18.40 -8.14
CA ALA A 173 13.32 -17.26 -8.96
C ALA A 173 11.87 -17.38 -9.45
N GLU A 174 11.42 -18.61 -9.67
CA GLU A 174 10.16 -18.94 -10.32
C GLU A 174 9.37 -19.97 -9.53
N TRP A 175 8.07 -19.99 -9.76
CA TRP A 175 7.15 -20.89 -9.11
C TRP A 175 5.98 -21.28 -10.04
N PRO A 176 5.44 -22.51 -9.91
CA PRO A 176 4.19 -22.87 -10.58
C PRO A 176 3.07 -21.87 -10.28
N ARG A 177 2.17 -21.66 -11.23
CA ARG A 177 1.00 -20.82 -11.00
C ARG A 177 0.14 -21.41 -9.87
N ILE A 178 0.05 -20.70 -8.75
CA ILE A 178 -0.84 -21.01 -7.62
C ILE A 178 -2.13 -20.23 -7.79
N ASP A 179 -3.25 -20.93 -7.82
CA ASP A 179 -4.57 -20.30 -7.83
C ASP A 179 -4.98 -19.92 -6.40
N LEU A 180 -4.68 -18.68 -6.03
CA LEU A 180 -5.09 -18.10 -4.74
C LEU A 180 -6.57 -17.66 -4.79
N PRO A 181 -7.29 -17.76 -3.65
CA PRO A 181 -8.69 -17.36 -3.58
C PRO A 181 -8.84 -15.86 -3.83
N THR A 182 -9.97 -15.48 -4.45
CA THR A 182 -10.27 -14.08 -4.76
C THR A 182 -10.83 -13.31 -3.56
N GLY A 183 -11.35 -14.01 -2.55
CA GLY A 183 -11.91 -13.45 -1.33
C GLY A 183 -10.92 -13.31 -0.17
N THR A 184 -11.40 -12.75 0.94
CA THR A 184 -10.60 -12.57 2.16
C THR A 184 -10.31 -13.91 2.82
N VAL A 185 -9.04 -14.29 2.93
CA VAL A 185 -8.61 -15.52 3.60
C VAL A 185 -7.48 -15.25 4.58
N GLY A 186 -7.49 -15.93 5.72
CA GLY A 186 -6.44 -15.79 6.74
C GLY A 186 -5.20 -16.66 6.47
N PRO A 187 -4.13 -16.49 7.27
CA PRO A 187 -2.83 -17.15 7.07
C PRO A 187 -2.93 -18.68 7.03
N LYS A 188 -3.80 -19.29 7.86
CA LYS A 188 -3.99 -20.75 7.87
C LYS A 188 -4.50 -21.28 6.54
N ALA A 189 -5.48 -20.61 5.93
CA ALA A 189 -6.04 -21.03 4.65
C ALA A 189 -5.03 -20.84 3.51
N VAL A 190 -4.24 -19.77 3.56
CA VAL A 190 -3.14 -19.54 2.60
C VAL A 190 -2.09 -20.65 2.71
N ASN A 191 -1.66 -21.02 3.92
CA ASN A 191 -0.69 -22.11 4.11
C ASN A 191 -1.18 -23.45 3.57
N VAL A 192 -2.45 -23.81 3.78
CA VAL A 192 -3.01 -25.05 3.20
C VAL A 192 -2.84 -25.09 1.68
N ILE A 193 -3.02 -23.96 0.99
CA ILE A 193 -2.85 -23.88 -0.47
C ILE A 193 -1.36 -23.96 -0.82
N LEU A 194 -0.52 -23.19 -0.15
CA LEU A 194 0.93 -23.17 -0.39
C LEU A 194 1.57 -24.55 -0.15
N GLU A 195 1.15 -25.27 0.87
CA GLU A 195 1.71 -26.56 1.27
C GLU A 195 1.49 -27.64 0.21
N VAL A 196 0.36 -27.62 -0.51
CA VAL A 196 0.11 -28.50 -1.65
C VAL A 196 1.20 -28.36 -2.71
N HIS A 197 1.73 -27.14 -2.87
CA HIS A 197 2.80 -26.83 -3.81
C HIS A 197 4.20 -27.00 -3.20
N GLY A 198 4.34 -27.26 -1.91
CA GLY A 198 5.65 -27.34 -1.26
C GLY A 198 6.19 -25.99 -0.79
N LEU A 199 5.30 -25.03 -0.48
CA LEU A 199 5.62 -23.78 0.19
C LEU A 199 4.92 -23.68 1.54
N THR A 200 5.43 -22.84 2.43
CA THR A 200 4.73 -22.48 3.67
C THR A 200 5.11 -21.06 4.10
N LEU A 201 4.22 -20.38 4.82
CA LEU A 201 4.53 -19.12 5.49
C LEU A 201 4.90 -19.41 6.94
N VAL A 202 6.11 -18.99 7.33
CA VAL A 202 6.62 -19.14 8.68
C VAL A 202 6.65 -17.78 9.39
N PRO A 203 6.11 -17.67 10.62
CA PRO A 203 6.25 -16.45 11.42
C PRO A 203 7.71 -16.10 11.67
N ASP A 204 8.04 -14.83 11.48
CA ASP A 204 9.38 -14.28 11.75
C ASP A 204 9.26 -12.81 12.19
N THR A 205 10.36 -12.20 12.59
CA THR A 205 10.46 -10.77 12.92
C THR A 205 11.63 -10.16 12.18
N ARG A 206 11.38 -9.09 11.42
CA ARG A 206 12.40 -8.44 10.58
C ARG A 206 12.35 -6.92 10.72
N GLU A 207 13.53 -6.31 10.61
CA GLU A 207 13.63 -4.87 10.38
C GLU A 207 13.28 -4.58 8.93
N MET A 208 12.35 -3.65 8.71
CA MET A 208 11.95 -3.20 7.38
C MET A 208 11.47 -1.76 7.37
N ASP A 209 11.55 -1.12 6.21
CA ASP A 209 10.99 0.20 5.99
C ASP A 209 9.47 0.16 6.03
N MET A 210 8.91 1.01 6.89
CA MET A 210 7.48 1.18 7.11
C MET A 210 7.10 2.64 6.87
N LEU A 211 6.00 2.87 6.16
CA LEU A 211 5.39 4.19 6.07
C LEU A 211 4.70 4.50 7.41
N ILE A 212 5.21 5.47 8.14
CA ILE A 212 4.60 5.98 9.36
C ILE A 212 3.83 7.25 9.02
N LEU A 213 2.54 7.28 9.32
CA LEU A 213 1.72 8.48 9.24
C LEU A 213 1.26 8.86 10.64
N GLY A 214 1.47 10.12 11.00
CA GLY A 214 1.38 10.58 12.38
C GLY A 214 1.05 12.05 12.55
N ARG A 215 1.00 12.49 13.81
CA ARG A 215 1.07 13.91 14.14
C ARG A 215 2.53 14.34 14.25
N PRO A 216 2.89 15.58 13.88
CA PRO A 216 4.22 16.11 14.14
C PRO A 216 4.60 15.98 15.61
N GLY A 217 5.79 15.45 15.88
CA GLY A 217 6.29 15.29 17.26
C GLY A 217 5.56 14.22 18.09
N PHE A 218 4.78 13.33 17.48
CA PHE A 218 4.16 12.22 18.19
C PHE A 218 5.21 11.30 18.79
N ASN A 219 5.27 11.29 20.13
CA ASN A 219 6.10 10.41 20.93
C ASN A 219 5.18 9.53 21.79
N PRO A 220 4.86 8.31 21.33
CA PRO A 220 3.92 7.47 22.06
C PRO A 220 4.51 7.00 23.39
N PRO A 221 3.66 6.74 24.40
CA PRO A 221 4.08 5.99 25.59
C PRO A 221 4.59 4.60 25.20
N GLU A 222 5.39 3.99 26.08
CA GLU A 222 6.29 2.85 25.79
C GLU A 222 5.61 1.56 25.25
N SER A 223 4.28 1.46 25.24
CA SER A 223 3.58 0.31 24.66
C SER A 223 2.36 0.73 23.85
N LEU A 224 2.51 0.80 22.52
CA LEU A 224 1.38 0.77 21.60
C LEU A 224 1.14 -0.67 21.15
N THR A 225 -0.13 -1.05 21.07
CA THR A 225 -0.54 -2.27 20.36
C THR A 225 -0.91 -1.91 18.92
N TYR A 226 -0.74 -2.85 17.99
CA TYR A 226 -1.01 -2.61 16.58
C TYR A 226 -1.98 -3.65 16.02
N THR A 227 -3.04 -3.18 15.36
CA THR A 227 -4.00 -4.04 14.67
C THR A 227 -3.91 -3.81 13.17
N LEU A 228 -3.69 -4.87 12.39
CA LEU A 228 -3.68 -4.78 10.94
C LEU A 228 -5.11 -4.59 10.40
N SER A 229 -5.31 -3.51 9.65
CA SER A 229 -6.53 -3.21 8.90
C SER A 229 -6.27 -3.21 7.39
N GLU A 230 -7.30 -2.93 6.58
CA GLU A 230 -7.14 -2.73 5.14
C GLU A 230 -6.39 -1.45 4.75
N TYR A 231 -6.15 -0.55 5.72
CA TYR A 231 -5.41 0.71 5.54
C TYR A 231 -4.00 0.67 6.11
N GLY A 232 -3.75 -0.29 6.99
CA GLY A 232 -2.45 -0.61 7.60
C GLY A 232 -2.55 -0.93 9.07
N TYR A 233 -1.41 -0.98 9.76
CA TYR A 233 -1.35 -1.18 11.20
C TYR A 233 -1.84 0.08 11.92
N ILE A 234 -2.97 -0.03 12.60
CA ILE A 234 -3.51 1.04 13.44
C ILE A 234 -2.97 0.86 14.85
N SER A 235 -2.36 1.89 15.41
CA SER A 235 -1.90 1.84 16.79
C SER A 235 -3.03 2.15 17.78
N HIS A 236 -3.06 1.41 18.88
CA HIS A 236 -3.99 1.59 20.00
C HIS A 236 -3.23 1.76 21.32
N HIS A 237 -3.85 2.48 22.25
CA HIS A 237 -3.46 2.53 23.66
C HIS A 237 -3.92 1.27 24.40
#